data_AF-A0A6J4QVX7-F1
#
_entry.id   AF-A0A6J4QVX7-F1
#
_cell.length_a   1.000
_cell.length_b   1.000
_cell.length_c   1.000
_cell.angle_alpha   90.00
_cell.angle_beta   90.00
_cell.angle_gamma   90.00
#
_symmetry.space_group_name_H-M   'P 1'
#
loop_
_entity.id
_entity.type
_entity.pdbx_description
1 polymer ?
#
loop_
_entity_poly.entity_id
_entity_poly.type
_entity_poly.pdbx_seq_one_letter_code
_entity_poly.pdbx_strand_id
1 'polypeptide(L)'
;MTKEIQEERIRLLNERDGRDGDYVLYWMQEAQRAEYNHALEYAVQRANELDQRLLVVFGLTDGYPEANVRHYAFLLEGLQGVKEDLKERGVKLVVQKGSPD
;
A
#
# COMPACT_ATOMS: atom_id res chain seq x y z
N MET A 1 14.02 -1.25 12.14
CA MET A 1 13.06 -1.15 13.27
C MET A 1 11.85 -0.40 12.78
N THR A 2 10.69 -1.05 12.69
CA THR A 2 9.40 -0.40 12.43
C THR A 2 9.06 0.48 13.64
N LYS A 3 8.78 1.76 13.44
CA LYS A 3 8.33 2.64 14.53
C LYS A 3 6.90 2.27 14.90
N GLU A 4 6.64 2.06 16.19
CA GLU A 4 5.29 1.78 16.71
C GLU A 4 4.29 2.85 16.23
N ILE A 5 3.18 2.39 15.64
CA ILE A 5 2.16 3.29 15.10
C ILE A 5 1.16 3.61 16.20
N GLN A 6 0.86 4.90 16.37
CA GLN A 6 -0.10 5.35 17.37
C GLN A 6 -1.49 4.80 17.03
N GLU A 7 -2.15 4.20 18.02
CA GLU A 7 -3.46 3.55 17.84
C GLU A 7 -4.52 4.51 17.29
N GLU A 8 -4.45 5.80 17.62
CA GLU A 8 -5.37 6.84 17.15
C GLU A 8 -5.28 7.09 15.64
N ARG A 9 -4.24 6.59 14.97
CA ARG A 9 -4.10 6.65 13.50
C ARG A 9 -4.77 5.48 12.80
N ILE A 10 -5.22 4.48 13.54
CA ILE A 10 -5.79 3.25 13.00
C ILE A 10 -7.31 3.30 13.22
N ARG A 11 -8.05 3.05 12.14
CA ARG A 11 -9.50 2.89 12.20
C ARG A 11 -9.87 1.54 11.60
N LEU A 12 -10.47 0.68 12.42
CA LEU A 12 -11.04 -0.57 11.93
C LEU A 12 -12.28 -0.28 11.08
N LEU A 13 -12.29 -0.81 9.86
CA LEU A 13 -13.41 -0.63 8.91
C LEU A 13 -14.45 -1.76 9.01
N ASN A 14 -14.12 -2.86 9.70
CA ASN A 14 -15.03 -3.97 10.00
C ASN A 14 -14.51 -4.76 11.23
N GLU A 15 -15.34 -5.64 11.76
CA GLU A 15 -15.06 -6.47 12.95
C GLU A 15 -14.70 -7.91 12.58
N ARG A 16 -14.23 -8.17 11.35
CA ARG A 16 -13.87 -9.53 10.92
C ARG A 16 -12.45 -9.83 11.38
N ASP A 17 -12.29 -11.04 11.90
CA ASP A 17 -10.96 -11.57 12.18
C ASP A 17 -10.13 -11.72 10.90
N GLY A 18 -8.81 -11.66 11.07
CA GLY A 18 -7.87 -12.05 10.04
C GLY A 18 -8.14 -13.50 9.61
N ARG A 19 -8.08 -13.75 8.30
CA ARG A 19 -8.18 -15.12 7.76
C ARG A 19 -6.79 -15.71 7.63
N ASP A 20 -6.69 -17.03 7.73
CA ASP A 20 -5.50 -17.74 7.27
C ASP A 20 -5.29 -17.41 5.79
N GLY A 21 -4.08 -16.97 5.47
CA GLY A 21 -3.68 -16.52 4.15
C GLY A 21 -2.16 -16.48 4.03
N ASP A 22 -1.68 -16.12 2.85
CA ASP A 22 -0.24 -16.14 2.56
C ASP A 22 0.45 -14.79 2.81
N TYR A 23 -0.33 -13.71 2.94
CA TYR A 23 0.17 -12.35 3.05
C TYR A 23 -0.80 -11.38 3.70
N VAL A 24 -0.24 -10.30 4.27
CA VAL A 24 -0.95 -9.06 4.54
C VAL A 24 -0.96 -8.21 3.28
N LEU A 25 -2.12 -7.67 2.93
CA LEU A 25 -2.29 -6.79 1.77
C LEU A 25 -2.40 -5.34 2.23
N TYR A 26 -1.46 -4.50 1.80
CA TYR A 26 -1.59 -3.05 1.92
C TYR A 26 -2.06 -2.46 0.59
N TRP A 27 -3.29 -1.96 0.58
CA TRP A 27 -3.81 -1.18 -0.54
C TRP A 27 -3.38 0.28 -0.42
N MET A 28 -2.39 0.66 -1.23
CA MET A 28 -1.82 2.00 -1.26
C MET A 28 -2.60 2.86 -2.24
N GLN A 29 -3.53 3.68 -1.74
CA GLN A 29 -4.31 4.57 -2.61
C GLN A 29 -3.80 6.01 -2.60
N GLU A 30 -3.70 6.68 -1.45
CA GLU A 30 -3.40 8.13 -1.39
C GLU A 30 -1.91 8.46 -1.20
N ALA A 31 -1.19 7.65 -0.43
CA ALA A 31 0.20 7.93 -0.04
C ALA A 31 1.17 7.05 -0.82
N GLN A 32 1.46 7.38 -2.10
CA GLN A 32 2.42 6.63 -2.92
C GLN A 32 3.87 6.98 -2.56
N ARG A 33 4.32 6.52 -1.39
CA ARG A 33 5.70 6.67 -0.90
C ARG A 33 6.07 5.52 0.03
N ALA A 34 7.34 5.12 0.00
CA ALA A 34 7.86 4.07 0.88
C ALA A 34 8.38 4.63 2.21
N GLU A 35 8.67 5.92 2.31
CA GLU A 35 9.13 6.56 3.55
C GLU A 35 8.01 7.38 4.21
N TYR A 36 8.06 7.49 5.54
CA TYR A 36 7.12 8.29 6.32
C TYR A 36 5.65 8.00 5.98
N ASN A 37 5.33 6.73 5.76
CA ASN A 37 4.01 6.24 5.41
C ASN A 37 3.46 5.37 6.53
N HIS A 38 2.67 5.96 7.44
CA HIS A 38 2.16 5.24 8.61
C HIS A 38 1.33 4.00 8.25
N ALA A 39 0.58 4.03 7.16
CA ALA A 39 -0.21 2.89 6.73
C ALA A 39 0.69 1.74 6.22
N LEU A 40 1.79 2.05 5.54
CA LEU A 40 2.80 1.06 5.16
C LEU A 40 3.50 0.47 6.40
N GLU A 41 3.92 1.31 7.34
CA GLU A 41 4.58 0.86 8.57
C GLU A 41 3.66 0.00 9.44
N TYR A 42 2.38 0.35 9.52
CA TYR A 42 1.36 -0.47 10.17
C TYR A 42 1.19 -1.83 9.48
N ALA A 43 1.15 -1.85 8.14
CA ALA A 43 1.06 -3.10 7.40
C ALA A 43 2.30 -4.00 7.58
N VAL A 44 3.50 -3.40 7.68
CA VAL A 44 4.74 -4.13 8.03
C VAL A 44 4.66 -4.71 9.43
N GLN A 45 4.20 -3.94 10.42
CA GLN A 45 3.98 -4.46 11.78
C GLN A 45 3.04 -5.66 11.77
N ARG A 46 1.90 -5.53 11.08
CA ARG A 46 0.91 -6.60 11.06
C ARG A 46 1.41 -7.85 10.33
N ALA A 47 2.15 -7.68 9.23
CA ALA A 47 2.78 -8.79 8.54
C ALA A 47 3.78 -9.54 9.43
N ASN A 48 4.61 -8.80 10.19
CA ASN A 48 5.57 -9.39 11.11
C ASN A 48 4.88 -10.12 12.29
N GLU A 49 3.84 -9.54 12.87
CA GLU A 49 3.08 -10.16 13.97
C GLU A 49 2.37 -11.44 13.55
N LEU A 50 1.99 -11.54 12.27
CA LEU A 50 1.35 -12.70 11.68
C LEU A 50 2.35 -13.71 11.08
N ASP A 51 3.66 -13.41 11.10
CA ASP A 51 4.70 -14.17 10.38
C ASP A 51 4.37 -14.40 8.89
N GLN A 52 3.83 -13.36 8.25
CA GLN A 52 3.38 -13.38 6.87
C GLN A 52 4.15 -12.40 5.99
N ARG A 53 4.11 -12.62 4.67
CA ARG A 53 4.67 -11.66 3.71
C ARG A 53 3.79 -10.41 3.63
N LEU A 54 4.39 -9.26 3.29
CA LEU A 54 3.65 -8.05 2.93
C LEU A 54 3.60 -7.91 1.41
N LEU A 55 2.39 -7.69 0.88
CA LEU A 55 2.15 -7.31 -0.51
C LEU A 55 1.54 -5.91 -0.56
N VAL A 56 2.10 -5.02 -1.38
CA VAL A 56 1.51 -3.70 -1.63
C VAL A 56 0.81 -3.71 -2.98
N VAL A 57 -0.42 -3.21 -3.02
CA VAL A 57 -1.21 -3.08 -4.25
C VAL A 57 -1.60 -1.63 -4.48
N PHE A 58 -1.47 -1.20 -5.73
CA PHE A 58 -2.03 0.05 -6.24
C PHE A 58 -3.05 -0.25 -7.34
N GLY A 59 -4.28 0.24 -7.17
CA GLY A 59 -5.34 0.15 -8.18
C GLY A 59 -5.25 1.33 -9.16
N LEU A 60 -4.93 1.04 -10.41
CA LEU A 60 -4.87 2.04 -11.48
C LEU A 60 -6.21 2.07 -12.22
N THR A 61 -7.01 3.08 -11.94
CA THR A 61 -8.25 3.38 -12.67
C THR A 61 -7.99 4.41 -13.76
N ASP A 62 -8.68 4.30 -14.90
CA ASP A 62 -8.74 5.34 -15.94
C ASP A 62 -9.91 6.31 -15.74
N GLY A 63 -10.75 6.07 -14.73
CA GLY A 63 -11.98 6.82 -14.45
C GLY A 63 -11.85 7.96 -13.45
N TYR A 64 -10.63 8.33 -13.03
CA TYR A 64 -10.47 9.40 -12.04
C TYR A 64 -10.96 10.74 -12.60
N PRO A 65 -11.95 11.41 -11.96
CA PRO A 65 -12.46 12.67 -12.45
C PRO A 65 -11.33 13.68 -12.62
N GLU A 66 -11.36 14.45 -13.71
CA GLU A 66 -10.41 15.54 -13.98
C GLU A 66 -8.94 15.08 -14.22
N ALA A 67 -8.66 13.78 -14.22
CA ALA A 67 -7.35 13.25 -14.53
C ALA A 67 -7.09 13.26 -16.05
N ASN A 68 -6.03 13.95 -16.48
CA ASN A 68 -5.56 13.92 -17.85
C ASN A 68 -4.28 13.07 -17.96
N VAL A 69 -3.79 12.87 -19.18
CA VAL A 69 -2.60 12.05 -19.47
C VAL A 69 -1.38 12.48 -18.65
N ARG A 70 -1.21 13.77 -18.35
CA ARG A 70 -0.07 14.26 -17.56
C ARG A 70 -0.17 13.86 -16.10
N HIS A 71 -1.38 13.85 -15.53
CA HIS A 71 -1.61 13.35 -14.17
C HIS A 71 -1.22 11.88 -14.06
N TYR A 72 -1.59 11.05 -15.05
CA TYR A 72 -1.21 9.65 -15.08
C TYR A 72 0.28 9.42 -15.33
N ALA A 73 0.91 10.20 -16.21
CA ALA A 73 2.35 10.12 -16.44
C ALA A 73 3.12 10.38 -15.14
N PHE A 74 2.79 11.47 -14.45
CA PHE A 74 3.40 11.82 -13.16
C PHE A 74 3.18 10.73 -12.09
N LEU A 75 1.96 10.20 -11.98
CA LEU A 75 1.64 9.10 -11.07
C LEU A 75 2.48 7.85 -11.37
N LEU A 76 2.55 7.42 -12.63
CA LEU A 76 3.25 6.21 -13.03
C LEU A 76 4.77 6.35 -12.84
N GLU A 77 5.34 7.51 -13.15
CA GLU A 77 6.75 7.82 -12.86
C GLU A 77 7.02 7.77 -11.35
N GLY A 78 6.14 8.36 -10.53
CA GLY A 78 6.23 8.26 -9.07
C GLY A 78 6.17 6.82 -8.56
N LEU A 79 5.25 6.00 -9.10
CA LEU A 79 5.12 4.59 -8.76
C LEU A 79 6.35 3.75 -9.14
N GLN A 80 7.13 4.15 -10.15
CA GLN A 80 8.42 3.50 -10.44
C GLN A 80 9.41 3.71 -9.31
N GLY A 81 9.50 4.93 -8.76
CA GLY A 81 10.34 5.21 -7.59
C GLY A 81 9.89 4.40 -6.37
N VAL A 82 8.58 4.45 -6.06
CA VAL A 82 7.99 3.67 -4.95
C VAL A 82 8.29 2.17 -5.07
N LYS A 83 8.25 1.63 -6.29
CA LYS A 83 8.56 0.23 -6.54
C LYS A 83 9.99 -0.12 -6.16
N GLU A 84 10.97 0.70 -6.52
CA GLU A 84 12.37 0.44 -6.18
C GLU A 84 12.60 0.61 -4.67
N ASP A 85 12.03 1.65 -4.04
CA ASP A 85 12.15 1.85 -2.59
C ASP A 85 11.53 0.68 -1.80
N LEU A 86 10.35 0.19 -2.21
CA LEU A 86 9.72 -0.97 -1.58
C LEU A 86 10.54 -2.25 -1.78
N LYS A 87 11.14 -2.41 -2.96
CA LYS A 87 11.98 -3.57 -3.28
C LYS A 87 13.26 -3.59 -2.44
N GLU A 88 13.88 -2.45 -2.16
CA GLU A 88 14.99 -2.34 -1.21
C GLU A 88 14.58 -2.78 0.20
N ARG A 89 13.32 -2.57 0.57
CA ARG A 89 12.70 -3.07 1.82
C ARG A 89 12.23 -4.53 1.75
N GLY A 90 12.43 -5.22 0.62
CA GLY A 90 11.97 -6.60 0.42
C GLY A 90 10.46 -6.74 0.20
N VAL A 91 9.77 -5.64 -0.11
CA VAL A 91 8.31 -5.59 -0.30
C VAL A 91 7.98 -5.49 -1.78
N LYS A 92 7.03 -6.31 -2.25
CA LYS A 92 6.58 -6.27 -3.64
C LYS A 92 5.44 -5.28 -3.82
N LEU A 93 5.56 -4.41 -4.83
CA LEU A 93 4.46 -3.58 -5.35
C LEU A 93 3.82 -4.25 -6.57
N VAL A 94 2.50 -4.35 -6.58
CA VAL A 94 1.69 -4.76 -7.73
C VAL A 94 0.79 -3.58 -8.14
N VAL A 95 0.92 -3.16 -9.39
CA VAL A 95 0.04 -2.15 -9.99
C VAL A 95 -0.96 -2.89 -10.88
N GLN A 96 -2.24 -2.81 -10.53
CA GLN A 96 -3.30 -3.53 -11.23
C GLN A 96 -4.26 -2.53 -11.89
N LYS A 97 -4.54 -2.70 -13.18
CA LYS A 97 -5.60 -1.93 -13.83
C LYS A 97 -6.96 -2.41 -13.31
N GLY A 98 -7.79 -1.48 -12.85
CA GLY A 98 -9.13 -1.76 -12.34
C GLY A 98 -9.64 -0.62 -11.46
N SER A 99 -10.97 -0.51 -11.33
CA SER A 99 -11.53 0.32 -10.25
C SER A 99 -11.16 -0.31 -8.92
N PRO A 100 -10.79 0.48 -7.92
CA PRO A 100 -10.62 -0.02 -6.55
C PRO A 100 -11.91 -0.51 -5.87
N ASP A 101 -13.05 -0.45 -6.56
CA ASP A 101 -14.40 -0.80 -6.06
C ASP A 101 -14.88 -2.17 -6.55
#